data_AF-A0A943FIQ4-F1
#
_entry.id   AF-A0A943FIQ4-F1
#
_cell.length_a   1.000
_cell.length_b   1.000
_cell.length_c   1.000
_cell.angle_alpha   90.00
_cell.angle_beta   90.00
_cell.angle_gamma   90.00
#
_symmetry.space_group_name_H-M   'P 1'
#
loop_
_entity.id
_entity.type
_entity.pdbx_description
1 polymer ?
#
loop_
_entity_poly.entity_id
_entity_poly.type
_entity_poly.pdbx_seq_one_letter_code
_entity_poly.pdbx_strand_id
1 'polypeptide(L)'
;MYNRYIRDQQGGFTRIREEDAPAEDSPYSCGPPPPPGPPSFGGADIGFLRRILGKLGMADVDTGDLLLLLILFLLFTEGGSKDEELMIALGLLLIL
;
A
#
# COMPACT_ATOMS: atom_id res chain seq x y z
N MET A 1 -4.08 27.81 -28.61
CA MET A 1 -4.86 26.67 -28.07
C MET A 1 -3.94 25.88 -27.15
N TYR A 2 -4.14 25.98 -25.84
CA TYR A 2 -3.40 25.17 -24.86
C TYR A 2 -4.28 24.04 -24.34
N ASN A 3 -3.65 22.97 -23.84
CA ASN A 3 -4.35 21.80 -23.33
C ASN A 3 -5.15 22.15 -22.08
N ARG A 4 -6.46 21.89 -22.11
CA ARG A 4 -7.40 22.15 -21.00
C ARG A 4 -7.67 20.89 -20.17
N TYR A 5 -6.78 19.92 -20.23
CA TYR A 5 -6.94 18.64 -19.56
C TYR A 5 -5.93 18.56 -18.42
N ILE A 6 -6.42 18.24 -17.23
CA ILE A 6 -5.60 17.94 -16.07
C ILE A 6 -5.64 16.45 -15.79
N ARG A 7 -4.50 15.91 -15.38
CA ARG A 7 -4.38 14.51 -14.99
C ARG A 7 -4.87 14.34 -13.56
N ASP A 8 -5.79 13.42 -13.33
CA ASP A 8 -6.18 13.03 -11.98
C ASP A 8 -5.16 12.06 -11.36
N GLN A 9 -5.26 11.87 -10.05
CA GLN A 9 -4.37 10.99 -9.27
C GLN A 9 -4.49 9.50 -9.67
N GLN A 10 -5.51 9.15 -10.46
CA GLN A 10 -5.79 7.79 -10.94
C GLN A 10 -5.29 7.59 -12.39
N GLY A 11 -4.69 8.63 -12.99
CA GLY A 11 -4.09 8.60 -14.31
C GLY A 11 -5.04 8.95 -15.46
N GLY A 12 -6.31 9.26 -15.17
CA GLY A 12 -7.31 9.78 -16.10
C GLY A 12 -7.10 11.26 -16.42
N PHE A 13 -7.71 11.74 -17.50
CA PHE A 13 -7.65 13.15 -17.89
C PHE A 13 -9.04 13.77 -17.85
N THR A 14 -9.19 14.82 -17.05
CA THR A 14 -10.45 15.57 -16.93
C THR A 14 -10.30 16.94 -17.57
N ARG A 15 -11.28 17.34 -18.39
CA ARG A 15 -11.29 18.66 -19.03
C ARG A 15 -11.72 19.71 -18.00
N ILE A 16 -10.88 20.71 -17.74
CA ILE A 16 -11.28 21.88 -16.95
C ILE A 16 -12.40 22.59 -17.71
N ARG A 17 -13.55 22.81 -17.08
CA ARG A 17 -14.64 23.63 -17.66
C ARG A 17 -14.12 25.08 -17.64
N GLU A 18 -14.27 25.81 -18.75
CA GLU A 18 -13.92 27.25 -18.75
C GLU A 18 -14.80 27.94 -17.70
N GLU A 19 -14.19 28.37 -16.60
CA GLU A 19 -14.83 29.17 -15.54
C GLU A 19 -14.63 30.67 -15.83
N ASP A 20 -14.67 31.04 -17.11
CA ASP A 20 -14.49 32.42 -17.60
C ASP A 20 -15.64 32.84 -18.54
N ALA A 21 -16.86 32.45 -18.15
CA ALA A 21 -18.10 33.09 -18.59
C ALA A 21 -18.79 33.65 -17.33
N PRO A 22 -19.40 34.84 -17.38
CA PRO A 22 -19.92 35.51 -16.20
C PRO A 22 -20.85 34.58 -15.42
N ALA A 23 -20.69 34.56 -14.09
CA ALA A 23 -21.48 33.73 -13.19
C ALA A 23 -22.99 33.90 -13.47
N GLU A 24 -23.57 32.98 -14.23
CA GLU A 24 -25.00 32.82 -14.28
C GLU A 24 -25.40 31.95 -13.09
N ASP A 25 -26.13 32.57 -12.17
CA ASP A 25 -26.84 31.94 -11.06
C ASP A 25 -27.48 30.62 -11.48
N SER A 26 -27.06 29.50 -10.87
CA SER A 26 -27.80 28.24 -10.95
C SER A 26 -27.85 27.55 -9.58
N PRO A 27 -29.05 27.41 -8.96
CA PRO A 27 -29.19 26.98 -7.58
C PRO A 27 -29.21 25.45 -7.42
N TYR A 28 -28.30 24.73 -8.10
CA TYR A 28 -28.27 23.26 -8.05
C TYR A 28 -26.84 22.69 -8.02
N SER A 29 -26.09 22.99 -6.96
CA SER A 29 -24.92 22.18 -6.58
C SER A 29 -25.37 20.90 -5.88
N CYS A 30 -25.90 19.95 -6.67
CA CYS A 30 -25.98 18.55 -6.29
C CYS A 30 -24.95 17.81 -7.16
N GLY A 31 -23.68 17.90 -6.77
CA GLY A 31 -22.61 17.11 -7.40
C GLY A 31 -22.82 15.62 -7.11
N PRO A 32 -22.49 14.71 -8.05
CA PRO A 32 -22.58 13.28 -7.81
C PRO A 32 -21.71 12.88 -6.60
N PRO A 33 -22.11 11.87 -5.81
CA PRO A 33 -21.32 11.40 -4.67
C PRO A 33 -19.90 11.01 -5.12
N PRO A 34 -18.88 11.17 -4.24
CA PRO A 34 -17.52 10.80 -4.57
C PRO A 34 -17.49 9.33 -5.03
N PRO A 35 -16.74 8.99 -6.10
CA PRO A 35 -16.66 7.62 -6.56
C PRO A 35 -16.17 6.74 -5.40
N PRO A 36 -16.78 5.56 -5.17
CA PRO A 36 -16.26 4.62 -4.20
C PRO A 36 -14.80 4.35 -4.57
N GLY A 37 -13.90 4.56 -3.60
CA GLY A 37 -12.47 4.28 -3.78
C GLY A 37 -12.28 2.86 -4.32
N PRO A 38 -11.22 2.61 -5.10
CA PRO A 38 -11.02 1.31 -5.74
C PRO A 38 -11.19 0.21 -4.69
N PRO A 39 -11.94 -0.87 -4.99
CA PRO A 39 -11.96 -2.03 -4.11
C PRO A 39 -10.50 -2.43 -3.91
N SER A 40 -10.08 -2.64 -2.66
CA SER A 40 -8.78 -3.28 -2.39
C SER A 40 -8.80 -4.68 -2.98
N PHE A 41 -8.50 -4.77 -4.29
CA PHE A 41 -8.15 -5.98 -5.00
C PHE A 41 -6.84 -6.47 -4.39
N GLY A 42 -6.93 -7.38 -3.41
CA GLY A 42 -5.77 -7.98 -2.72
C GLY A 42 -5.91 -8.09 -1.20
N GLY A 43 -7.05 -7.73 -0.61
CA GLY A 43 -7.19 -7.62 0.84
C GLY A 43 -7.50 -8.91 1.63
N ALA A 44 -7.88 -10.02 0.99
CA ALA A 44 -8.35 -11.19 1.74
C ALA A 44 -7.17 -11.94 2.41
N ASP A 45 -6.15 -12.24 1.62
CA ASP A 45 -4.97 -13.00 1.99
C ASP A 45 -3.98 -12.14 2.80
N ILE A 46 -3.69 -10.92 2.35
CA ILE A 46 -2.85 -9.96 3.10
C ILE A 46 -3.56 -9.49 4.38
N GLY A 47 -4.87 -9.30 4.35
CA GLY A 47 -5.67 -8.92 5.52
C GLY A 47 -5.78 -10.03 6.56
N PHE A 48 -5.86 -11.29 6.12
CA PHE A 48 -5.84 -12.45 7.01
C PHE A 48 -4.49 -12.58 7.72
N LEU A 49 -3.38 -12.45 6.99
CA LEU A 49 -2.03 -12.47 7.57
C LEU A 49 -1.84 -11.31 8.54
N ARG A 50 -2.28 -10.09 8.20
CA ARG A 50 -2.26 -8.94 9.11
C ARG A 50 -3.09 -9.16 10.37
N ARG A 51 -4.23 -9.87 10.27
CA ARG A 51 -5.08 -10.21 11.43
C ARG A 51 -4.46 -11.27 12.32
N ILE A 52 -3.73 -12.23 11.76
CA ILE A 52 -2.95 -13.22 12.51
C ILE A 52 -1.75 -12.54 13.19
N LEU A 53 -0.99 -11.72 12.47
CA LEU A 53 0.10 -10.91 13.03
C LEU A 53 -0.40 -10.01 14.15
N GLY A 54 -1.55 -9.35 13.95
CA GLY A 54 -2.17 -8.52 14.98
C GLY A 54 -2.62 -9.30 16.21
N LYS A 55 -3.00 -10.57 16.05
CA LYS A 55 -3.30 -11.47 17.18
C LYS A 55 -2.04 -11.98 17.89
N LEU A 56 -0.93 -12.13 17.18
CA LEU A 56 0.37 -12.50 17.76
C LEU A 56 1.08 -11.34 18.48
N GLY A 57 0.52 -10.13 18.45
CA GLY A 57 1.19 -8.92 18.97
C GLY A 57 2.28 -8.38 18.02
N MET A 58 2.41 -8.96 16.82
CA MET A 58 3.34 -8.53 15.78
C MET A 58 2.73 -7.49 14.83
N ALA A 59 1.70 -6.75 15.29
CA ALA A 59 1.08 -5.69 14.50
C ALA A 59 2.07 -4.54 14.20
N ASP A 60 3.00 -4.31 15.12
CA ASP A 60 3.98 -3.22 15.10
C ASP A 60 5.37 -3.68 14.62
N VAL A 61 5.50 -4.95 14.22
CA VAL A 61 6.75 -5.49 13.70
C VAL A 61 6.97 -4.95 12.30
N ASP A 62 8.18 -4.43 12.06
CA ASP A 62 8.52 -3.84 10.79
C ASP A 62 8.43 -4.86 9.66
N THR A 63 8.04 -4.40 8.47
CA THR A 63 8.00 -5.28 7.29
C THR A 63 9.39 -5.85 6.97
N GLY A 64 10.46 -5.13 7.35
CA GLY A 64 11.83 -5.60 7.29
C GLY A 64 12.08 -6.81 8.18
N ASP A 65 11.64 -6.78 9.43
CA ASP A 65 11.79 -7.88 10.38
C ASP A 65 10.99 -9.10 9.95
N LEU A 66 9.79 -8.91 9.40
CA LEU A 66 8.99 -10.00 8.84
C LEU A 66 9.70 -10.66 7.65
N LEU A 67 10.32 -9.85 6.78
CA LEU A 67 11.12 -10.35 5.67
C LEU A 67 12.37 -11.08 6.19
N LEU A 68 13.03 -10.54 7.21
CA LEU A 68 14.20 -11.14 7.85
C LEU A 68 13.82 -12.48 8.49
N LEU A 69 12.71 -12.55 9.23
CA LEU A 69 12.14 -13.79 9.77
C LEU A 69 11.79 -14.79 8.67
N LEU A 70 11.21 -14.34 7.55
CA LEU A 70 10.90 -15.20 6.42
C LEU A 70 12.18 -15.77 5.79
N ILE A 71 13.20 -14.92 5.60
CA ILE A 71 14.51 -15.33 5.06
C ILE A 71 15.19 -16.29 6.02
N LEU A 72 15.21 -15.98 7.33
CA LEU A 72 15.75 -16.84 8.37
C LEU A 72 15.01 -18.19 8.41
N PHE A 73 13.68 -18.17 8.27
CA PHE A 73 12.84 -19.37 8.22
C PHE A 73 13.10 -20.22 6.98
N LEU A 74 13.24 -19.61 5.81
CA LEU A 74 13.60 -20.30 4.57
C LEU A 74 15.01 -20.91 4.69
N LEU A 75 15.96 -20.15 5.22
CA LEU A 75 17.34 -20.60 5.41
C LEU A 75 17.42 -21.75 6.43
N PHE A 76 16.61 -21.70 7.48
CA PHE A 76 16.49 -22.76 8.48
C PHE A 76 15.82 -24.02 7.91
N THR A 77 14.80 -23.85 7.06
CA THR A 77 14.04 -24.93 6.42
C THR A 77 14.87 -25.66 5.37
N GLU A 78 15.65 -24.93 4.57
CA GLU A 78 16.40 -25.46 3.43
C GLU A 78 17.76 -26.08 3.82
N GLY A 79 18.13 -25.95 5.09
CA GLY A 79 19.33 -26.54 5.67
C GLY A 79 20.28 -25.46 6.13
N GLY A 80 20.18 -25.12 7.42
CA GLY A 80 21.03 -24.17 8.15
C GLY A 80 22.51 -24.59 8.27
N SER A 81 23.09 -25.15 7.21
CA SER A 81 24.48 -25.60 7.13
C SER A 81 25.26 -24.91 6.03
N LYS A 82 24.60 -24.08 5.20
CA LYS A 82 25.30 -23.38 4.12
C LYS A 82 26.18 -22.25 4.62
N ASP A 83 25.71 -21.47 5.60
CA ASP A 83 26.45 -20.36 6.20
C ASP A 83 25.94 -20.10 7.64
N GLU A 84 26.47 -20.80 8.65
CA GLU A 84 26.10 -20.58 10.06
C GLU A 84 26.37 -19.14 10.51
N GLU A 85 27.45 -18.54 10.01
CA GLU A 85 27.82 -17.14 10.24
C GLU A 85 26.73 -16.17 9.75
N LEU A 86 26.10 -16.47 8.61
CA LEU A 86 25.04 -15.64 8.02
C LEU A 86 23.73 -15.75 8.80
N MET A 87 23.39 -16.94 9.29
CA MET A 87 22.24 -17.11 10.20
C MET A 87 22.42 -16.36 11.51
N ILE A 88 23.63 -16.41 12.08
CA ILE A 88 23.95 -15.67 13.31
C ILE A 88 23.92 -14.17 13.03
N ALA A 89 24.49 -13.70 11.93
CA ALA A 89 24.48 -12.29 11.55
C ALA A 89 23.05 -11.77 11.34
N LEU A 90 22.21 -12.51 10.61
CA LEU A 90 20.80 -12.17 10.44
C LEU A 90 20.03 -12.22 11.77
N GLY A 91 20.26 -13.22 12.61
CA GLY A 91 19.62 -13.34 13.92
C GLY A 91 20.01 -12.18 14.87
N LEU A 92 21.27 -11.75 14.84
CA LEU A 92 21.72 -10.58 15.59
C LEU A 92 21.16 -9.28 15.00
N LEU A 93 21.07 -9.15 13.68
CA LEU A 93 20.47 -8.00 12.99
C LEU A 93 19.00 -7.80 13.38
N LEU A 94 18.25 -8.88 13.64
CA LEU A 94 16.85 -8.82 14.07
C LEU A 94 16.67 -8.28 15.50
N ILE A 95 17.70 -8.41 16.34
CA ILE A 95 17.64 -8.01 17.76
C ILE A 95 18.30 -6.63 17.99
N LEU A 96 19.05 -6.13 17.00
CA LEU A 96 19.85 -4.91 17.07
C LEU A 96 19.01 -3.63 16.97
#